data_AF-A0A6G3D0R8-F1
#
_entry.id   AF-A0A6G3D0R8-F1
#
_cell.length_a   1.000
_cell.length_b   1.000
_cell.length_c   1.000
_cell.angle_alpha   90.00
_cell.angle_beta   90.00
_cell.angle_gamma   90.00
#
_symmetry.space_group_name_H-M   'P 1'
#
loop_
_entity.id
_entity.type
_entity.pdbx_description
1 polymer ?
#
loop_
_entity_poly.entity_id
_entity_poly.type
_entity_poly.pdbx_seq_one_letter_code
_entity_poly.pdbx_strand_id
1 'polypeptide(L)'
;MSESRLWDAVDGYFASHLAPDDEALAAARRESDAAGLPPVNVTANQGKLLQLLAQLQGARSILEIGTLGGYSTIWLARALPADGRLVTLEYNARHAEVATRNIARAGLDALVDVRLGPALESLPKLADENPAPFDLVFIDADK
;
A
#
# COMPACT_ATOMS: atom_id res chain seq x y z
N MET A 1 27.26 -18.59 4.33
CA MET A 1 26.53 -17.35 3.98
C MET A 1 26.33 -16.56 5.26
N SER A 2 26.32 -15.22 5.23
CA SER A 2 25.87 -14.46 6.41
C SER A 2 24.38 -14.72 6.64
N GLU A 3 23.92 -14.54 7.87
CA GLU A 3 22.51 -14.73 8.24
C GLU A 3 21.57 -13.85 7.38
N SER A 4 21.92 -12.57 7.18
CA SER A 4 21.15 -11.69 6.29
C SER A 4 21.08 -12.19 4.85
N ARG A 5 22.17 -12.74 4.29
CA ARG A 5 22.15 -13.30 2.93
C ARG A 5 21.25 -14.54 2.82
N LEU A 6 21.09 -15.30 3.90
CA LEU A 6 20.17 -16.43 3.93
C LEU A 6 18.71 -15.93 3.91
N TRP A 7 18.38 -14.90 4.69
CA TRP A 7 17.03 -14.31 4.68
C TRP A 7 16.68 -13.73 3.32
N ASP A 8 17.58 -12.99 2.68
CA ASP A 8 17.36 -12.44 1.33
C ASP A 8 17.14 -13.56 0.29
N ALA A 9 17.93 -14.64 0.36
CA ALA A 9 17.81 -15.77 -0.54
C ALA A 9 16.47 -16.51 -0.39
N VAL A 10 16.01 -16.69 0.85
CA VAL A 10 14.72 -17.32 1.15
C VAL A 10 13.56 -16.43 0.71
N ASP A 11 13.61 -15.12 1.00
CA ASP A 11 12.56 -14.18 0.62
C ASP A 11 12.45 -14.08 -0.91
N GLY A 12 13.60 -14.03 -1.61
CA GLY A 12 13.66 -14.04 -3.07
C GLY A 12 13.12 -15.33 -3.70
N TYR A 13 13.39 -16.50 -3.10
CA TYR A 13 12.80 -17.77 -3.54
C TYR A 13 11.28 -17.75 -3.43
N PHE A 14 10.72 -17.33 -2.30
CA PHE A 14 9.27 -17.29 -2.14
C PHE A 14 8.61 -16.21 -2.99
N ALA A 15 9.20 -15.01 -3.09
CA ALA A 15 8.64 -13.92 -3.88
C ALA A 15 8.53 -14.31 -5.37
N SER A 16 9.57 -14.95 -5.93
CA SER A 16 9.55 -15.38 -7.33
C SER A 16 8.50 -16.44 -7.67
N HIS A 17 8.05 -17.23 -6.68
CA HIS A 17 7.07 -18.30 -6.90
C HIS A 17 5.65 -17.95 -6.45
N LEU A 18 5.50 -17.11 -5.41
CA LEU A 18 4.22 -16.87 -4.73
C LEU A 18 3.71 -15.43 -4.86
N ALA A 19 4.61 -14.48 -5.13
CA ALA A 19 4.29 -13.06 -5.23
C ALA A 19 5.12 -12.38 -6.34
N PRO A 20 5.09 -12.88 -7.59
CA PRO A 20 5.85 -12.27 -8.67
C PRO A 20 5.38 -10.82 -8.88
N ASP A 21 6.32 -9.88 -8.86
CA ASP A 21 6.04 -8.48 -9.19
C ASP A 21 5.60 -8.40 -10.65
N ASP A 22 4.48 -7.72 -10.89
CA ASP A 22 4.11 -7.24 -12.22
C ASP A 22 4.71 -5.86 -12.48
N GLU A 23 4.50 -5.35 -13.69
CA GLU A 23 5.06 -4.07 -14.10
C GLU A 23 4.55 -2.90 -13.24
N ALA A 24 3.34 -2.95 -12.68
CA ALA A 24 2.84 -1.87 -11.83
C ALA A 24 3.57 -1.83 -10.48
N LEU A 25 3.78 -2.99 -9.86
CA LEU A 25 4.54 -3.12 -8.61
C LEU A 25 6.02 -2.79 -8.81
N ALA A 26 6.62 -3.29 -9.89
CA ALA A 26 8.00 -2.99 -10.24
C ALA A 26 8.20 -1.50 -10.53
N ALA A 27 7.28 -0.88 -11.28
CA ALA A 27 7.29 0.55 -11.52
C ALA A 27 7.14 1.34 -10.22
N ALA A 28 6.23 0.96 -9.32
CA ALA A 28 6.05 1.66 -8.06
C ALA A 28 7.33 1.74 -7.22
N ARG A 29 8.10 0.65 -7.16
CA ARG A 29 9.43 0.65 -6.51
C ARG A 29 10.41 1.55 -7.24
N ARG A 30 10.58 1.39 -8.56
CA ARG A 30 11.53 2.19 -9.36
C ARG A 30 11.24 3.69 -9.29
N GLU A 31 9.98 4.10 -9.36
CA GLU A 31 9.57 5.52 -9.30
C GLU A 31 9.78 6.09 -7.89
N SER A 32 9.56 5.28 -6.84
CA SER A 32 9.88 5.67 -5.46
C SER A 32 11.37 5.89 -5.27
N ASP A 33 12.20 4.98 -5.79
CA ASP A 33 13.66 5.10 -5.75
C ASP A 33 14.15 6.32 -6.53
N ALA A 34 13.62 6.52 -7.75
CA ALA A 34 13.95 7.68 -8.58
C ALA A 34 13.52 9.01 -7.93
N ALA A 35 12.42 9.01 -7.19
CA ALA A 35 11.98 10.13 -6.37
C ALA A 35 12.73 10.24 -5.04
N GLY A 36 13.72 9.38 -4.75
CA GLY A 36 14.50 9.44 -3.51
C GLY A 36 13.65 9.23 -2.26
N LEU A 37 12.57 8.44 -2.35
CA LEU A 37 11.77 8.08 -1.20
C LEU A 37 12.55 7.08 -0.32
N PRO A 38 12.32 7.06 1.00
CA PRO A 38 12.94 6.06 1.87
C PRO A 38 12.57 4.63 1.42
N PRO A 39 13.52 3.68 1.40
CA PRO A 39 13.27 2.30 1.00
C PRO A 39 12.60 1.49 2.12
N VAL A 40 11.47 1.98 2.63
CA VAL A 40 10.73 1.40 3.77
C VAL A 40 9.42 0.73 3.36
N ASN A 41 9.24 0.47 2.06
CA ASN A 41 8.11 -0.31 1.56
C ASN A 41 8.15 -1.74 2.14
N VAL A 42 6.97 -2.33 2.33
CA VAL A 42 6.84 -3.77 2.57
C VAL A 42 7.53 -4.61 1.47
N THR A 43 8.00 -5.80 1.83
CA THR A 43 8.51 -6.77 0.85
C THR A 43 7.35 -7.34 0.00
N ALA A 44 7.66 -7.95 -1.14
CA ALA A 44 6.63 -8.54 -2.02
C ALA A 44 5.79 -9.60 -1.28
N ASN A 45 6.43 -10.45 -0.47
CA ASN A 45 5.74 -11.47 0.33
C ASN A 45 4.81 -10.85 1.38
N GLN A 46 5.23 -9.74 2.01
CA GLN A 46 4.39 -9.00 2.97
C GLN A 46 3.21 -8.31 2.27
N GLY A 47 3.43 -7.67 1.12
CA GLY A 47 2.36 -7.10 0.30
C GLY A 47 1.35 -8.16 -0.13
N LYS A 48 1.82 -9.33 -0.57
CA LYS A 48 0.95 -10.46 -0.93
C LYS A 48 0.13 -10.96 0.27
N LEU A 49 0.74 -11.03 1.46
CA LEU A 49 0.03 -11.38 2.68
C LEU A 49 -1.09 -10.37 2.98
N LEU A 50 -0.84 -9.07 2.86
CA LEU A 50 -1.85 -8.02 3.04
C LEU A 50 -3.03 -8.19 2.07
N GLN A 51 -2.74 -8.45 0.78
CA GLN A 51 -3.77 -8.73 -0.21
C GLN A 51 -4.62 -9.95 0.19
N LEU A 52 -3.98 -11.05 0.59
CA LEU A 52 -4.69 -12.28 0.99
C LEU A 52 -5.55 -12.06 2.23
N LEU A 53 -5.07 -11.33 3.23
CA LEU A 53 -5.84 -11.01 4.43
C LEU A 53 -7.08 -10.18 4.10
N ALA A 54 -6.94 -9.17 3.25
CA ALA A 54 -8.07 -8.36 2.78
C ALA A 54 -9.09 -9.19 1.99
N GLN A 55 -8.63 -10.11 1.14
CA GLN A 55 -9.51 -11.03 0.39
C GLN A 55 -10.24 -12.02 1.30
N LEU A 56 -9.54 -12.63 2.27
CA LEU A 56 -10.12 -13.57 3.23
C LEU A 56 -11.16 -12.91 4.12
N GLN A 57 -10.93 -11.66 4.51
CA GLN A 57 -11.90 -10.87 5.25
C GLN A 57 -13.11 -10.46 4.40
N GLY A 58 -12.99 -10.51 3.06
CA GLY A 58 -13.99 -9.96 2.15
C GLY A 58 -14.09 -8.44 2.26
N ALA A 59 -12.96 -7.77 2.48
CA ALA A 59 -12.91 -6.33 2.71
C ALA A 59 -13.48 -5.56 1.51
N ARG A 60 -14.35 -4.59 1.80
CA ARG A 60 -14.94 -3.64 0.84
C ARG A 60 -14.51 -2.21 1.12
N SER A 61 -14.11 -1.92 2.36
CA SER A 61 -13.60 -0.62 2.80
C SER A 61 -12.29 -0.80 3.58
N ILE A 62 -11.18 -0.32 3.03
CA ILE A 62 -9.85 -0.40 3.67
C ILE A 62 -9.37 1.01 4.05
N LEU A 63 -8.78 1.14 5.24
CA LEU A 63 -8.03 2.33 5.65
C LEU A 63 -6.54 1.99 5.75
N GLU A 64 -5.68 2.80 5.15
CA GLU A 64 -4.24 2.72 5.26
C GLU A 64 -3.70 4.02 5.89
N ILE A 65 -2.79 3.90 6.85
CA ILE A 65 -2.10 5.01 7.50
C ILE A 65 -0.61 4.85 7.18
N GLY A 66 -0.09 5.72 6.31
CA GLY A 66 1.24 5.60 5.70
C GLY A 66 1.15 5.04 4.28
N THR A 67 1.24 5.91 3.28
CA THR A 67 1.10 5.51 1.86
C THR A 67 2.47 5.33 1.18
N LEU A 68 3.46 6.15 1.55
CA LEU A 68 4.77 6.24 0.90
C LEU A 68 4.61 6.36 -0.63
N GLY A 69 5.17 5.43 -1.41
CA GLY A 69 5.08 5.39 -2.86
C GLY A 69 3.92 4.54 -3.38
N GLY A 70 3.03 4.05 -2.50
CA GLY A 70 1.83 3.32 -2.86
C GLY A 70 2.00 1.81 -3.09
N TYR A 71 3.13 1.21 -2.71
CA TYR A 71 3.38 -0.22 -2.97
C TYR A 71 2.42 -1.13 -2.20
N SER A 72 2.25 -0.94 -0.88
CA SER A 72 1.24 -1.65 -0.07
C SER A 72 -0.18 -1.31 -0.51
N THR A 73 -0.43 -0.06 -0.86
CA THR A 73 -1.71 0.43 -1.36
C THR A 73 -2.18 -0.34 -2.59
N ILE A 74 -1.27 -0.59 -3.56
CA ILE A 74 -1.58 -1.39 -4.76
C ILE A 74 -1.97 -2.82 -4.38
N TRP A 75 -1.25 -3.46 -3.45
CA TRP A 75 -1.58 -4.80 -2.96
C TRP A 75 -2.95 -4.86 -2.29
N LEU A 76 -3.24 -3.91 -1.40
CA LEU A 76 -4.52 -3.82 -0.69
C LEU A 76 -5.68 -3.51 -1.65
N ALA A 77 -5.51 -2.56 -2.56
CA ALA A 77 -6.56 -2.18 -3.51
C ALA A 77 -6.92 -3.31 -4.48
N ARG A 78 -5.96 -4.18 -4.84
CA ARG A 78 -6.22 -5.40 -5.65
C ARG A 78 -7.06 -6.45 -4.93
N ALA A 79 -7.25 -6.35 -3.62
CA ALA A 79 -8.14 -7.23 -2.88
C ALA A 79 -9.60 -6.79 -2.94
N LEU A 80 -9.86 -5.52 -3.28
CA LEU A 80 -11.20 -4.94 -3.26
C LEU A 80 -12.05 -5.40 -4.45
N PRO A 81 -13.37 -5.50 -4.27
CA PRO A 81 -14.29 -5.57 -5.40
C PRO A 81 -14.30 -4.23 -6.17
N ALA A 82 -14.87 -4.22 -7.38
CA ALA A 82 -14.94 -3.03 -8.23
C ALA A 82 -15.72 -1.87 -7.62
N ASP A 83 -16.58 -2.14 -6.63
CA ASP A 83 -17.35 -1.16 -5.87
C ASP A 83 -16.81 -0.96 -4.43
N GLY A 84 -15.60 -1.45 -4.17
CA GLY A 84 -14.89 -1.23 -2.93
C GLY A 84 -14.19 0.13 -2.90
N ARG A 85 -13.58 0.44 -1.75
CA ARG A 85 -12.77 1.66 -1.59
C ARG A 85 -11.60 1.43 -0.65
N LEU A 86 -10.51 2.15 -0.90
CA LEU A 86 -9.35 2.28 -0.04
C LEU A 86 -9.11 3.76 0.22
N VAL A 87 -9.07 4.17 1.48
CA VAL A 87 -8.59 5.51 1.87
C VAL A 87 -7.19 5.35 2.43
N THR A 88 -6.22 6.09 1.90
CA THR A 88 -4.83 6.06 2.40
C THR A 88 -4.38 7.46 2.81
N LEU A 89 -3.74 7.56 3.97
CA LEU A 89 -3.30 8.83 4.55
C LEU A 89 -1.79 8.98 4.43
N GLU A 90 -1.34 10.06 3.80
CA GLU A 90 0.08 10.38 3.63
C GLU A 90 0.38 11.79 4.12
N TYR A 91 1.42 11.93 4.95
CA TYR A 91 1.83 13.21 5.49
C TYR A 91 2.66 14.03 4.48
N ASN A 92 3.53 13.35 3.72
CA ASN A 92 4.49 14.00 2.84
C ASN A 92 3.92 14.20 1.44
N ALA A 93 3.83 15.45 0.98
CA ALA A 93 3.26 15.80 -0.32
C ALA A 93 3.98 15.11 -1.51
N ARG A 94 5.31 14.92 -1.43
CA ARG A 94 6.09 14.25 -2.47
C ARG A 94 5.78 12.75 -2.52
N HIS A 95 5.61 12.13 -1.35
CA HIS A 95 5.22 10.72 -1.27
C HIS A 95 3.82 10.53 -1.87
N ALA A 96 2.86 11.36 -1.44
CA ALA A 96 1.49 11.32 -1.93
C ALA A 96 1.44 11.46 -3.46
N GLU A 97 2.20 12.39 -4.04
CA GLU A 97 2.27 12.58 -5.49
C GLU A 97 2.82 11.33 -6.22
N VAL A 98 3.88 10.71 -5.70
CA VAL A 98 4.44 9.47 -6.24
C VAL A 98 3.43 8.33 -6.15
N ALA A 99 2.79 8.16 -4.99
CA ALA A 99 1.75 7.16 -4.76
C ALA A 99 0.59 7.32 -5.74
N THR A 100 0.03 8.53 -5.88
CA THR A 100 -1.08 8.79 -6.80
C THR A 100 -0.73 8.37 -8.24
N ARG A 101 0.48 8.71 -8.73
CA ARG A 101 0.92 8.28 -10.07
C ARG A 101 1.07 6.77 -10.18
N ASN A 102 1.62 6.12 -9.17
CA ASN A 102 1.81 4.66 -9.15
C ASN A 102 0.48 3.90 -9.11
N ILE A 103 -0.47 4.38 -8.29
CA ILE A 103 -1.83 3.84 -8.17
C ILE A 103 -2.58 3.98 -9.50
N ALA A 104 -2.50 5.16 -10.14
CA ALA A 104 -3.11 5.37 -11.46
C ALA A 104 -2.47 4.48 -12.54
N ARG A 105 -1.14 4.33 -12.53
CA ARG A 105 -0.44 3.38 -13.42
C ARG A 105 -0.87 1.93 -13.20
N ALA A 106 -1.26 1.58 -11.98
CA ALA A 106 -1.81 0.26 -11.65
C ALA A 106 -3.30 0.09 -12.04
N GLY A 107 -3.97 1.15 -12.51
CA GLY A 107 -5.40 1.14 -12.86
C GLY A 107 -6.34 1.07 -11.66
N LEU A 108 -5.91 1.58 -10.50
CA LEU A 108 -6.62 1.48 -9.23
C LEU A 108 -7.11 2.84 -8.70
N ASP A 109 -6.95 3.91 -9.47
CA ASP A 109 -7.30 5.29 -9.09
C ASP A 109 -8.80 5.47 -8.80
N ALA A 110 -9.66 4.66 -9.42
CA ALA A 110 -11.10 4.68 -9.12
C ALA A 110 -11.45 4.09 -7.74
N LEU A 111 -10.57 3.26 -7.17
CA LEU A 111 -10.79 2.59 -5.88
C LEU A 111 -10.08 3.28 -4.71
N VAL A 112 -9.07 4.11 -4.99
CA VAL A 112 -8.14 4.62 -3.97
C VAL A 112 -8.24 6.14 -3.83
N ASP A 113 -8.54 6.59 -2.61
CA ASP A 113 -8.52 7.99 -2.19
C ASP A 113 -7.25 8.27 -1.37
N VAL A 114 -6.30 9.01 -1.97
CA VAL A 114 -5.05 9.43 -1.30
C VAL A 114 -5.27 10.79 -0.64
N ARG A 115 -5.21 10.84 0.69
CA ARG A 115 -5.42 12.06 1.47
C ARG A 115 -4.12 12.59 2.04
N LEU A 116 -3.76 13.80 1.62
CA LEU A 116 -2.59 14.50 2.10
C LEU A 116 -2.86 15.18 3.46
N GLY A 117 -2.06 14.84 4.46
CA GLY A 117 -2.04 15.49 5.77
C GLY A 117 -1.60 14.56 6.89
N PRO A 118 -1.29 15.08 8.09
CA PRO A 118 -1.01 14.26 9.24
C PRO A 118 -2.20 13.33 9.56
N ALA A 119 -1.92 12.06 9.87
CA ALA A 119 -2.97 11.10 10.20
C ALA A 119 -3.83 11.55 11.39
N LEU A 120 -3.21 12.11 12.44
CA LEU A 120 -3.91 12.63 13.64
C LEU A 120 -4.89 13.77 13.33
N GLU A 121 -4.67 14.52 12.24
CA GLU A 121 -5.59 15.57 11.79
C GLU A 121 -6.59 15.07 10.76
N SER A 122 -6.21 14.06 9.97
CA SER A 122 -7.01 13.52 8.87
C SER A 122 -8.06 12.53 9.36
N LEU A 123 -7.76 11.74 10.40
CA LEU A 123 -8.69 10.76 10.96
C LEU A 123 -9.96 11.39 11.55
N PRO A 124 -9.91 12.49 12.34
CA PRO A 124 -11.12 13.17 12.79
C PRO A 124 -11.97 13.69 11.62
N LYS A 125 -11.34 14.29 10.61
CA LYS A 125 -12.05 14.79 9.40
C LYS A 125 -12.73 13.65 8.65
N LEU A 126 -12.03 12.52 8.50
CA LEU A 126 -12.59 11.30 7.90
C LEU A 126 -13.75 10.75 8.75
N ALA A 127 -13.71 10.86 10.07
CA ALA A 127 -14.83 10.47 10.93
C ALA A 127 -16.03 11.42 10.77
N ASP A 128 -15.80 12.73 10.61
CA ASP A 128 -16.85 13.74 10.38
C ASP A 128 -17.59 13.54 9.05
N GLU A 129 -16.94 12.94 8.05
CA GLU A 129 -17.58 12.51 6.79
C GLU A 129 -18.57 11.33 7.00
N ASN A 130 -18.59 10.74 8.20
CA ASN A 130 -19.41 9.61 8.60
C ASN A 130 -19.39 8.44 7.58
N PRO A 131 -18.21 7.93 7.20
CA PRO A 131 -18.09 6.80 6.29
C PRO A 131 -18.65 5.54 6.93
N ALA A 132 -19.04 4.56 6.12
CA ALA A 132 -19.23 3.20 6.61
C ALA A 132 -17.94 2.70 7.31
N PRO A 133 -18.05 1.81 8.32
CA PRO A 133 -16.87 1.25 8.99
C PRO A 133 -15.87 0.62 8.01
N PHE A 134 -14.60 0.68 8.36
CA PHE A 134 -13.55 -0.03 7.62
C PHE A 134 -13.51 -1.49 8.03
N ASP A 135 -13.40 -2.38 7.05
CA ASP A 135 -13.29 -3.84 7.27
C ASP A 135 -11.87 -4.24 7.64
N LEU A 136 -10.88 -3.43 7.23
CA LEU A 136 -9.46 -3.63 7.49
C LEU A 136 -8.77 -2.28 7.64
N VAL A 137 -7.88 -2.17 8.62
CA VAL A 137 -7.01 -1.01 8.83
C VAL A 137 -5.56 -1.48 8.82
N PHE A 138 -4.73 -0.90 7.94
CA PHE A 138 -3.28 -1.11 7.91
C PHE A 138 -2.58 0.15 8.44
N ILE A 139 -1.74 -0.02 9.47
CA ILE A 139 -1.03 1.07 10.14
C ILE A 139 0.46 0.86 9.96
N ASP A 140 1.07 1.69 9.11
CA ASP A 140 2.49 1.64 8.77
C ASP A 140 3.04 3.06 8.56
N ALA A 141 2.93 3.85 9.62
CA ALA A 141 3.42 5.23 9.69
C ALA A 141 4.42 5.38 10.85
N ASP A 142 4.75 6.62 11.20
CA ASP A 142 5.65 6.93 12.31
C ASP A 142 5.25 6.21 13.60
N LYS A 143 6.25 5.66 14.30
CA LYS A 143 6.13 4.93 15.57
C LYS A 143 6.53 5.78 16.76
#